data_AF-A0ABD5XXA4-F1
#
_entry.id   AF-A0ABD5XXA4-F1
#
_cell.length_a   1.000
_cell.length_b   1.000
_cell.length_c   1.000
_cell.angle_alpha   90.00
_cell.angle_beta   90.00
_cell.angle_gamma   90.00
#
_symmetry.space_group_name_H-M   'P 1'
#
loop_
_entity.id
_entity.type
_entity.pdbx_description
1 polymer ?
#
loop_
_entity_poly.entity_id
_entity_poly.type
_entity_poly.pdbx_seq_one_letter_code
_entity_poly.pdbx_strand_id
1 'polypeptide(L)'
;MFGRGSGVSARWDDPDTYEGKYPPDWDFRRKAVYERDNYTCQHCGVRSGPHAGDGGAVLHAHHQIPLNRGGGNHLENLATVCQSCHDRAHGHPTGRNYENRGYNGVRILRRTGNIFMRIIRRFL
;
A
#
# COMPACT_ATOMS: atom_id res chain seq x y z
N MET A 1 9.92 15.23 9.55
CA MET A 1 10.47 14.34 10.60
C MET A 1 9.37 13.40 11.04
N PHE A 2 9.36 12.15 10.58
CA PHE A 2 8.36 11.16 10.99
C PHE A 2 8.65 10.74 12.43
N GLY A 3 7.87 11.31 13.36
CA GLY A 3 8.05 11.16 14.80
C GLY A 3 7.80 9.76 15.32
N ARG A 4 8.57 9.42 16.35
CA ARG A 4 8.44 8.30 17.31
C ARG A 4 6.99 7.81 17.46
N GLY A 5 6.60 6.80 16.68
CA GLY A 5 5.23 6.25 16.71
C GLY A 5 4.81 5.44 15.48
N SER A 6 5.55 5.51 14.36
CA SER A 6 5.20 4.81 13.11
C SER A 6 5.37 3.28 13.14
N GLY A 7 6.05 2.73 14.15
CA GLY A 7 6.45 1.30 14.18
C GLY A 7 7.58 0.95 13.20
N VAL A 8 8.04 1.90 12.39
CA VAL A 8 9.19 1.76 11.49
C VAL A 8 10.49 1.91 12.28
N SER A 9 11.41 0.97 12.16
CA SER A 9 12.71 1.04 12.83
C SER A 9 13.85 0.97 11.82
N ALA A 10 14.77 1.93 11.91
CA ALA A 10 15.94 2.03 11.04
C ALA A 10 16.83 0.77 11.07
N ARG A 11 16.74 -0.06 12.13
CA ARG A 11 17.47 -1.33 12.21
C ARG A 11 17.19 -2.28 11.06
N TRP A 12 16.04 -2.15 10.40
CA TRP A 12 15.62 -2.99 9.28
C TRP A 12 15.66 -2.28 7.92
N ASP A 13 16.30 -1.11 7.86
CA ASP A 13 16.55 -0.42 6.58
C ASP A 13 17.54 -1.18 5.71
N ASP A 14 18.49 -1.86 6.35
CA ASP A 14 19.45 -2.76 5.72
C ASP A 14 18.82 -4.16 5.53
N PRO A 15 18.75 -4.69 4.30
CA PRO A 15 18.21 -6.02 4.03
C PRO A 15 18.99 -7.17 4.68
N ASP A 16 20.24 -6.95 5.12
CA ASP A 16 21.09 -7.98 5.72
C ASP A 16 20.84 -8.17 7.23
N THR A 17 19.96 -7.38 7.85
CA THR A 17 19.72 -7.41 9.31
C THR A 17 18.52 -8.24 9.74
N TYR A 18 17.84 -8.91 8.82
CA TYR A 18 16.69 -9.76 9.10
C TYR A 18 16.60 -10.95 8.15
N GLU A 19 15.91 -12.00 8.59
CA GLU A 19 15.63 -13.17 7.75
C GLU A 19 14.27 -13.05 7.06
N GLY A 20 14.19 -13.58 5.83
CA GLY A 20 12.96 -13.65 5.06
C GLY A 20 12.82 -12.56 4.01
N LYS A 21 11.67 -12.58 3.31
CA LYS A 21 11.46 -11.73 2.13
C LYS A 21 11.30 -10.24 2.47
N TYR A 22 10.79 -9.93 3.65
CA TYR A 22 10.45 -8.57 4.07
C TYR A 22 10.87 -8.34 5.52
N PRO A 23 11.22 -7.10 5.90
CA PRO A 23 11.58 -6.80 7.28
C PRO A 23 10.38 -7.00 8.23
N PRO A 24 10.61 -7.28 9.53
CA PRO A 24 9.53 -7.47 10.50
C PRO A 24 8.54 -6.29 10.62
N ASP A 25 8.94 -5.07 10.24
CA ASP A 25 8.09 -3.87 10.23
C ASP A 25 7.52 -3.51 8.84
N TRP A 26 7.56 -4.42 7.87
CA TRP A 26 7.14 -4.14 6.50
C TRP A 26 5.72 -3.56 6.38
N ASP A 27 4.79 -4.06 7.20
CA ASP A 27 3.42 -3.53 7.20
C ASP A 27 3.34 -2.08 7.73
N PHE A 28 4.23 -1.67 8.63
CA PHE A 28 4.36 -0.28 9.06
C PHE A 28 4.95 0.60 7.95
N ARG A 29 6.01 0.12 7.29
CA ARG A 29 6.65 0.83 6.17
C ARG A 29 5.68 1.06 5.03
N ARG A 30 4.92 0.04 4.64
CA ARG A 30 3.89 0.14 3.59
C ARG A 30 2.85 1.21 3.92
N LYS A 31 2.30 1.20 5.14
CA LYS A 31 1.31 2.19 5.57
C LYS A 31 1.90 3.60 5.55
N ALA A 32 3.12 3.77 6.09
CA ALA A 32 3.79 5.06 6.10
C ALA A 32 4.01 5.62 4.68
N VAL A 33 4.38 4.78 3.72
CA VAL A 33 4.56 5.18 2.32
C VAL A 33 3.23 5.52 1.67
N TYR A 34 2.17 4.74 1.92
CA TYR A 34 0.82 5.06 1.41
C TYR A 34 0.30 6.37 1.97
N GLU A 35 0.47 6.62 3.27
CA GLU A 35 0.06 7.86 3.93
C GLU A 35 0.85 9.06 3.40
N ARG A 36 2.19 8.93 3.28
CA ARG A 36 3.06 9.95 2.69
C ARG A 36 2.60 10.34 1.28
N ASP A 37 2.22 9.34 0.49
CA ASP A 37 1.84 9.50 -0.92
C ASP A 37 0.33 9.77 -1.10
N ASN A 38 -0.39 10.06 0.00
CA ASN A 38 -1.83 10.31 0.03
C ASN A 38 -2.64 9.24 -0.73
N TYR A 39 -2.31 7.97 -0.50
CA TYR A 39 -2.92 6.80 -1.11
C TYR A 39 -3.01 6.89 -2.65
N THR A 40 -2.04 7.55 -3.28
CA THR A 40 -1.99 7.83 -4.72
C THR A 40 -0.78 7.15 -5.34
N CYS A 41 -1.01 6.44 -6.44
CA CYS A 41 0.07 5.85 -7.24
C CYS A 41 1.01 6.95 -7.76
N GLN A 42 2.28 6.89 -7.38
CA GLN A 42 3.30 7.88 -7.77
C GLN A 42 3.72 7.79 -9.24
N HIS A 43 3.33 6.71 -9.94
CA HIS A 43 3.60 6.56 -11.37
C HIS A 43 2.45 7.05 -12.26
N CYS A 44 1.18 6.80 -11.90
CA CYS A 44 0.04 7.11 -12.78
C CYS A 44 -1.06 7.98 -12.15
N GLY A 45 -0.95 8.33 -10.87
CA GLY A 45 -1.92 9.18 -10.19
C GLY A 45 -3.23 8.49 -9.77
N VAL A 46 -3.43 7.20 -10.05
CA VAL A 46 -4.64 6.49 -9.58
C VAL A 46 -4.67 6.47 -8.05
N ARG A 47 -5.84 6.76 -7.50
CA ARG A 47 -6.08 6.81 -6.05
C ARG A 47 -6.59 5.47 -5.52
N SER A 48 -6.44 5.28 -4.22
CA SER A 48 -7.07 4.19 -3.48
C SER A 48 -7.61 4.70 -2.14
N GLY A 49 -8.21 3.80 -1.36
CA GLY A 49 -8.63 4.13 -0.01
C GLY A 49 -9.90 4.95 0.03
N PRO A 50 -10.12 5.70 1.13
CA PRO A 50 -11.27 6.59 1.26
C PRO A 50 -11.31 7.70 0.20
N HIS A 51 -10.19 7.96 -0.49
CA HIS A 51 -10.07 9.01 -1.50
C HIS A 51 -10.49 8.57 -2.91
N ALA A 52 -10.81 7.29 -3.11
CA ALA A 52 -11.12 6.73 -4.44
C ALA A 52 -12.59 6.33 -4.63
N GLY A 53 -13.43 6.43 -3.59
CA GLY A 53 -14.80 5.91 -3.63
C GLY A 53 -14.81 4.42 -3.98
N ASP A 54 -15.72 4.02 -4.88
CA ASP A 54 -15.84 2.62 -5.33
C ASP A 54 -14.77 2.21 -6.38
N GLY A 55 -13.95 3.16 -6.85
CA GLY A 55 -12.98 2.97 -7.94
C GLY A 55 -11.53 2.78 -7.50
N GLY A 56 -11.27 2.43 -6.23
CA GLY A 56 -9.91 2.31 -5.68
C GLY A 56 -9.05 1.23 -6.34
N ALA A 57 -7.75 1.51 -6.51
CA ALA A 57 -6.77 0.53 -6.97
C ALA A 57 -6.06 -0.18 -5.81
N VAL A 58 -5.64 -1.44 -5.96
CA VAL A 58 -4.74 -2.07 -4.98
C VAL A 58 -3.37 -1.38 -5.03
N LEU A 59 -2.85 -1.00 -3.85
CA LEU A 59 -1.55 -0.30 -3.70
C LEU A 59 -0.45 -1.25 -3.19
N HIS A 60 0.77 -0.99 -3.64
CA HIS A 60 2.01 -1.68 -3.27
C HIS A 60 3.08 -0.65 -2.89
N ALA A 61 3.92 -0.97 -1.91
CA ALA A 61 5.16 -0.24 -1.69
C ALA A 61 6.23 -0.89 -2.57
N HIS A 62 6.77 -0.12 -3.50
CA HIS A 62 7.75 -0.56 -4.47
C HIS A 62 9.11 0.04 -4.14
N HIS A 63 10.16 -0.79 -4.14
CA HIS A 63 11.54 -0.33 -4.04
C HIS A 63 11.98 0.33 -5.35
N GLN A 64 12.35 1.61 -5.31
CA GLN A 64 12.83 2.36 -6.47
C GLN A 64 14.19 1.82 -6.95
N ILE A 65 15.09 1.59 -6.00
CA ILE A 65 16.34 0.84 -6.18
C ILE A 65 16.08 -0.58 -5.66
N PRO A 66 16.16 -1.61 -6.51
CA PRO A 66 15.97 -3.00 -6.08
C PRO A 66 16.97 -3.43 -4.99
N LEU A 67 16.54 -4.32 -4.09
CA LEU A 67 17.40 -4.85 -3.01
C LEU A 67 18.68 -5.50 -3.58
N ASN A 68 18.56 -6.29 -4.65
CA ASN A 68 19.70 -6.94 -5.32
C ASN A 68 20.63 -5.97 -6.08
N ARG A 69 20.32 -4.67 -6.07
CA ARG A 69 21.14 -3.59 -6.63
C ARG A 69 21.58 -2.58 -5.55
N GLY A 70 21.57 -3.00 -4.27
CA GLY A 70 22.00 -2.17 -3.15
C GLY A 70 20.94 -1.22 -2.61
N GLY A 71 19.67 -1.40 -2.98
CA GLY A 71 18.56 -0.67 -2.37
C GLY A 71 18.27 -1.16 -0.95
N GLY A 72 17.84 -0.24 -0.07
CA GLY A 72 17.38 -0.56 1.28
C GLY A 72 15.86 -0.45 1.45
N ASN A 73 15.36 -0.74 2.65
CA ASN A 73 13.94 -0.64 2.99
C ASN A 73 13.52 0.74 3.53
N HIS A 74 14.44 1.69 3.63
CA HIS A 74 14.17 3.05 4.10
C HIS A 74 13.05 3.70 3.28
N LEU A 75 12.22 4.53 3.91
CA LEU A 75 10.99 5.03 3.31
C LEU A 75 11.24 5.81 2.01
N GLU A 76 12.40 6.46 1.88
CA GLU A 76 12.81 7.23 0.71
C GLU A 76 13.07 6.34 -0.51
N ASN A 77 13.44 5.07 -0.32
CA ASN A 77 13.56 4.09 -1.42
C ASN A 77 12.22 3.42 -1.76
N LEU A 78 11.16 3.70 -1.00
CA LEU A 78 9.85 3.12 -1.24
C LEU A 78 8.91 4.14 -1.91
N ALA A 79 8.13 3.69 -2.87
CA ALA A 79 7.09 4.48 -3.53
C ALA A 79 5.75 3.73 -3.55
N THR A 80 4.64 4.45 -3.38
CA THR A 80 3.30 3.91 -3.59
C THR A 80 3.03 3.72 -5.06
N VAL A 81 2.71 2.51 -5.50
CA VAL A 81 2.29 2.21 -6.87
C VAL A 81 1.05 1.33 -6.89
N CYS A 82 0.20 1.47 -7.91
CA CYS A 82 -0.90 0.54 -8.11
C CYS A 82 -0.41 -0.80 -8.68
N GLN A 83 -1.21 -1.87 -8.55
CA GLN A 83 -0.88 -3.21 -9.05
C GLN A 83 -0.44 -3.21 -10.52
N SER A 84 -1.10 -2.46 -11.40
CA SER A 84 -0.73 -2.42 -12.83
C SER A 84 0.62 -1.75 -13.09
N CYS A 85 0.95 -0.68 -12.35
CA CYS A 85 2.27 -0.05 -12.43
C CYS A 85 3.36 -0.93 -11.80
N HIS A 86 3.02 -1.64 -10.72
CA HIS A 86 3.92 -2.59 -10.09
C HIS A 86 4.29 -3.75 -11.02
N ASP A 87 3.29 -4.36 -11.68
CA ASP A 87 3.50 -5.44 -12.65
C ASP A 87 4.34 -4.96 -13.84
N ARG A 88 4.09 -3.75 -14.32
CA ARG A 88 4.89 -3.14 -15.38
C ARG A 88 6.35 -2.94 -14.97
N ALA A 89 6.60 -2.47 -13.74
CA ALA A 89 7.94 -2.28 -13.23
C ALA A 89 8.72 -3.60 -13.10
N HIS A 90 8.03 -4.70 -12.77
CA HIS A 90 8.64 -6.04 -12.70
C HIS A 90 8.65 -6.79 -14.05
N GLY A 91 7.90 -6.33 -15.05
CA GLY A 91 7.74 -7.02 -16.33
C GLY A 91 6.87 -8.29 -16.27
N HIS A 92 6.20 -8.56 -15.15
CA HIS A 92 5.32 -9.72 -14.97
C HIS A 92 4.28 -9.48 -13.85
N PRO A 93 3.15 -10.22 -13.85
CA PRO A 93 2.18 -10.15 -12.75
C PRO A 93 2.79 -10.59 -11.41
N THR A 94 2.72 -9.72 -10.40
CA THR A 94 3.19 -10.00 -9.02
C THR A 94 2.02 -10.34 -8.08
N GLY A 95 0.78 -10.05 -8.50
CA GLY A 95 -0.43 -10.09 -7.67
C GLY A 95 -1.06 -11.47 -7.41
N ARG A 96 -0.54 -12.55 -8.03
CA ARG A 96 -1.21 -13.87 -8.08
C ARG A 96 -1.43 -14.58 -6.73
N ASN A 97 -0.90 -14.08 -5.61
CA ASN A 97 -0.98 -14.72 -4.30
C ASN A 97 -1.77 -13.93 -3.23
N TYR A 98 -2.40 -12.80 -3.57
CA TYR A 98 -3.11 -11.98 -2.56
C TYR A 98 -4.51 -12.50 -2.21
N GLU A 99 -5.13 -13.32 -3.08
CA GLU A 99 -6.47 -13.89 -2.84
C GLU A 99 -6.50 -14.93 -1.71
N ASN A 100 -5.36 -15.59 -1.40
CA ASN A 100 -5.32 -16.76 -0.52
C ASN A 100 -4.70 -16.53 0.87
N ARG A 101 -4.24 -15.31 1.20
CA ARG A 101 -3.47 -15.04 2.45
C ARG A 101 -3.95 -13.88 3.32
N GLY A 102 -5.12 -13.30 3.04
CA GLY A 102 -5.70 -12.25 3.90
C GLY A 102 -4.89 -10.96 4.04
N TYR A 103 -3.92 -10.71 3.16
CA TYR A 103 -3.08 -9.52 3.20
C TYR A 103 -3.79 -8.32 2.53
N ASN A 104 -4.06 -7.29 3.35
CA ASN A 104 -4.28 -5.84 3.18
C ASN A 104 -4.58 -5.16 1.83
N GLY A 105 -4.56 -5.80 0.65
CA GLY A 105 -5.05 -5.20 -0.60
C GLY A 105 -6.55 -4.89 -0.56
N VAL A 106 -7.32 -5.73 0.14
CA VAL A 106 -8.77 -5.56 0.34
C VAL A 106 -9.11 -4.51 1.40
N ARG A 107 -8.24 -4.29 2.41
CA ARG A 107 -8.51 -3.33 3.50
C ARG A 107 -8.52 -1.87 3.02
N ILE A 108 -7.75 -1.57 1.98
CA ILE A 108 -7.74 -0.22 1.39
C ILE A 108 -9.02 0.01 0.54
N LEU A 109 -9.66 -1.03 0.01
CA LEU A 109 -10.83 -0.92 -0.87
C LEU A 109 -12.19 -0.82 -0.15
N ARG A 110 -12.24 -0.89 1.19
CA ARG A 110 -13.51 -0.79 1.93
C ARG A 110 -13.47 0.22 3.07
N ARG A 111 -13.95 1.45 2.80
CA ARG A 111 -14.96 2.14 3.62
C ARG A 111 -15.47 3.43 2.94
N THR A 112 -16.39 3.31 1.99
CA THR A 112 -17.48 4.28 1.76
C THR A 112 -18.59 3.56 1.02
N GLY A 113 -19.71 3.27 1.69
CA GLY A 113 -20.86 2.59 1.09
C GLY A 113 -22.02 2.50 2.07
N ASN A 114 -22.77 3.60 2.18
CA ASN A 114 -24.17 3.71 2.62
C ASN A 114 -24.59 3.22 4.02
N ILE A 115 -24.82 4.17 4.94
CA ILE A 115 -26.04 4.16 5.77
C ILE A 115 -26.92 5.31 5.27
N PHE A 116 -27.57 5.10 4.14
CA PHE A 116 -28.78 5.84 3.80
C PHE A 116 -29.93 5.00 4.36
N MET A 117 -30.44 5.36 5.54
CA MET A 117 -31.65 4.74 6.08
C MET A 117 -32.78 4.92 5.05
N ARG A 118 -33.29 3.80 4.54
CA ARG A 118 -34.60 3.75 3.85
C ARG A 118 -35.66 4.15 4.86
N ILE A 119 -36.01 5.43 4.95
CA ILE A 119 -37.32 5.83 5.47
C ILE A 119 -38.22 6.03 4.25
N ILE A 120 -39.10 5.06 4.08
CA ILE A 120 -40.17 5.03 3.10
C ILE A 120 -40.97 6.32 3.23
N ARG A 121 -41.02 7.13 2.16
CA ARG A 121 -42.11 8.09 1.96
C ARG A 121 -43.40 7.27 1.87
N ARG A 122 -44.20 7.24 2.92
CA ARG A 122 -45.63 6.99 2.80
C ARG A 122 -46.28 8.35 2.56
N PHE A 123 -46.79 8.52 1.34
CA PHE A 123 -47.77 9.55 1.02
C PHE A 123 -49.12 9.13 1.62
N LEU A 124 -49.86 10.17 2.01
CA LEU A 124 -51.19 10.24 2.67
C LEU A 124 -51.15 10.14 4.20
#